data_AF-A0A952TMG7-F1
#
_entry.id   AF-A0A952TMG7-F1
#
_cell.length_a   1.000
_cell.length_b   1.000
_cell.length_c   1.000
_cell.angle_alpha   90.00
_cell.angle_beta   90.00
_cell.angle_gamma   90.00
#
_symmetry.space_group_name_H-M   'P 1'
#
loop_
_entity.id
_entity.type
_entity.pdbx_description
1 polymer ?
#
loop_
_entity_poly.entity_id
_entity_poly.type
_entity_poly.pdbx_seq_one_letter_code
_entity_poly.pdbx_strand_id
1 'polypeptide(L)'
;MKRILAWLLVAGGLLALAYYAFLAPRPASQLSAVVQSTPAPLSGFARATGPRVFSFPADLGAHPEYQTEWWYYTGNLQTAEGRHFGYQLTFFRRALLPQAQWLPRSSQWATEQIYMAHFTITDVQDQAFYTHERLARGAAGLAGAQAEPYSVWLEDLRVEASGPDQYQLYAASDAVRLQLSLHDIKGPVLQGIEGYSQKGEDPGDASYYYSQTHLETSGQIEIGAQSYRVQGLSWKDHEFSTSVLSDDMVGWDWFSIQLDNDYELMLYQLRRADGSLAPRASGLLVAPDGSTTLLGPGDFNIVPQGRWRSPRSGGVYPARWQLGLPAYGLTLEVSPLLADQELDTRIIYWEGAVAVQGSYGGAPVAGFGYVELTGYAEPFNGDF
;
A
#
# COMPACT_ATOMS: atom_id res chain seq x y z
N MET A 1 64.05 8.98 -31.09
CA MET A 1 63.61 9.33 -29.72
C MET A 1 62.35 10.19 -29.67
N LYS A 2 62.27 11.36 -30.32
CA LYS A 2 61.12 12.29 -30.19
C LYS A 2 59.75 11.68 -30.58
N ARG A 3 59.70 10.80 -31.59
CA ARG A 3 58.46 10.13 -32.02
C ARG A 3 57.94 9.08 -31.04
N ILE A 4 58.82 8.34 -30.38
CA ILE A 4 58.45 7.29 -29.40
C ILE A 4 57.89 7.94 -28.12
N LEU A 5 58.48 9.07 -27.71
CA LEU A 5 57.99 9.83 -26.56
C LEU A 5 56.58 10.41 -26.79
N ALA A 6 56.27 10.84 -28.02
CA ALA A 6 54.93 11.31 -28.39
C ALA A 6 53.88 10.19 -28.29
N TRP A 7 54.20 8.97 -28.74
CA TRP A 7 53.27 7.83 -28.65
C TRP A 7 53.04 7.37 -27.20
N LEU A 8 54.07 7.43 -26.34
CA LEU A 8 53.93 7.10 -24.92
C LEU A 8 53.08 8.12 -24.17
N LEU A 9 53.17 9.41 -24.52
CA LEU A 9 52.32 10.45 -23.94
C LEU A 9 50.86 10.32 -24.37
N VAL A 10 50.60 9.95 -25.63
CA VAL A 10 49.24 9.68 -26.12
C VAL A 10 48.66 8.43 -25.45
N ALA A 11 49.44 7.35 -25.34
CA ALA A 11 49.00 6.12 -24.68
C ALA A 11 48.73 6.33 -23.18
N GLY A 12 49.60 7.08 -22.49
CA GLY A 12 49.40 7.46 -21.09
C GLY A 12 48.19 8.35 -20.88
N GLY A 13 47.95 9.30 -21.78
CA GLY A 13 46.75 10.15 -21.76
C GLY A 13 45.46 9.35 -21.97
N LEU A 14 45.46 8.40 -22.90
CA LEU A 14 44.30 7.52 -23.15
C LEU A 14 44.01 6.57 -21.98
N LEU A 15 45.05 6.03 -21.34
CA LEU A 15 44.89 5.18 -20.14
C LEU A 15 44.40 5.99 -18.94
N ALA A 16 44.89 7.22 -18.75
CA ALA A 16 44.41 8.12 -17.71
C ALA A 16 42.95 8.54 -17.94
N LEU A 17 42.55 8.81 -19.18
CA LEU A 17 41.15 9.08 -19.55
C LEU A 17 40.25 7.87 -19.34
N ALA A 18 40.70 6.66 -19.69
CA ALA A 18 39.95 5.43 -19.48
C ALA A 18 39.79 5.12 -17.98
N TYR A 19 40.84 5.34 -17.19
CA TYR A 19 40.79 5.17 -15.73
C TYR A 19 39.88 6.20 -15.06
N TYR A 20 39.92 7.46 -15.51
CA TYR A 20 39.02 8.51 -15.03
C TYR A 20 37.56 8.25 -15.43
N ALA A 21 37.30 7.73 -16.63
CA ALA A 21 35.96 7.32 -17.05
C ALA A 21 35.42 6.09 -16.29
N PHE A 22 36.31 5.24 -15.75
CA PHE A 22 35.94 4.06 -14.96
C PHE A 22 35.67 4.40 -13.48
N LEU A 23 36.38 5.40 -12.93
CA LEU A 23 36.22 5.87 -11.55
C LEU A 23 35.22 7.04 -11.40
N ALA A 24 34.91 7.76 -12.48
CA ALA A 24 33.87 8.77 -12.44
C ALA A 24 32.56 8.09 -12.03
N PRO A 25 31.89 8.56 -10.96
CA PRO A 25 30.56 8.07 -10.62
C PRO A 25 29.71 8.21 -11.88
N ARG A 26 29.22 7.07 -12.38
CA ARG A 26 28.26 7.11 -13.49
C ARG A 26 27.13 7.99 -12.98
N PRO A 27 26.78 9.10 -13.66
CA PRO A 27 25.54 9.76 -13.32
C PRO A 27 24.48 8.66 -13.36
N ALA A 28 23.80 8.46 -12.24
CA ALA A 28 22.59 7.66 -12.24
C ALA A 28 21.72 8.37 -13.28
N SER A 29 21.70 7.85 -14.49
CA SER A 29 20.70 8.19 -15.47
C SER A 29 19.42 7.64 -14.87
N GLN A 30 18.81 8.42 -13.99
CA GLN A 30 17.39 8.41 -13.80
C GLN A 30 16.85 8.72 -15.18
N LEU A 31 16.64 7.67 -15.97
CA LEU A 31 15.59 7.68 -16.96
C LEU A 31 14.32 7.86 -16.14
N SER A 32 14.01 9.11 -15.80
CA SER A 32 12.65 9.56 -15.61
C SER A 32 12.02 9.44 -17.00
N ALA A 33 11.77 8.20 -17.42
CA ALA A 33 10.63 7.93 -18.24
C ALA A 33 9.45 8.30 -17.35
N VAL A 34 9.09 9.59 -17.38
CA VAL A 34 7.71 9.96 -17.17
C VAL A 34 7.01 9.14 -18.24
N VAL A 35 6.41 8.02 -17.82
CA VAL A 35 5.31 7.46 -18.57
C VAL A 35 4.28 8.58 -18.48
N GLN A 36 4.30 9.50 -19.45
CA GLN A 36 3.12 10.29 -19.73
C GLN A 36 2.14 9.25 -20.25
N SER A 37 1.42 8.62 -19.32
CA SER A 37 0.20 7.91 -19.66
C SER A 37 -0.68 9.00 -20.26
N THR A 38 -0.71 9.09 -21.59
CA THR A 38 -1.95 9.50 -22.24
C THR A 38 -3.04 8.69 -21.53
N PRO A 39 -4.06 9.31 -20.92
CA PRO A 39 -5.09 8.57 -20.19
C PRO A 39 -5.56 7.47 -21.12
N ALA A 40 -5.24 6.21 -20.78
CA ALA A 40 -5.73 5.11 -21.58
C ALA A 40 -7.25 5.26 -21.53
N PRO A 41 -7.94 5.37 -22.67
CA PRO A 41 -9.37 5.62 -22.64
C PRO A 41 -10.00 4.51 -21.80
N LEU A 42 -10.78 4.90 -20.77
CA LEU A 42 -11.48 3.98 -19.87
C LEU A 42 -12.42 3.02 -20.63
N SER A 43 -12.64 3.25 -21.93
CA SER A 43 -13.48 2.44 -22.79
C SER A 43 -12.92 1.02 -22.94
N GLY A 44 -13.77 0.04 -22.63
CA GLY A 44 -13.49 -1.38 -22.77
C GLY A 44 -13.08 -2.08 -21.47
N PHE A 45 -12.69 -1.36 -20.43
CA PHE A 45 -12.53 -1.91 -19.09
C PHE A 45 -13.90 -2.06 -18.40
N ALA A 46 -14.03 -3.08 -17.53
CA ALA A 46 -15.19 -3.24 -16.66
C ALA A 46 -15.25 -2.11 -15.63
N ARG A 47 -16.45 -1.74 -15.16
CA ARG A 47 -16.65 -0.76 -14.09
C ARG A 47 -17.44 -1.41 -12.95
N ALA A 48 -17.11 -1.08 -11.71
CA ALA A 48 -17.95 -1.43 -10.58
C ALA A 48 -19.18 -0.52 -10.61
N THR A 49 -20.36 -1.08 -10.91
CA THR A 49 -21.62 -0.30 -11.03
C THR A 49 -22.70 -0.71 -10.04
N GLY A 50 -22.37 -1.62 -9.13
CA GLY A 50 -23.26 -2.12 -8.08
C GLY A 50 -22.67 -3.38 -7.42
N PRO A 51 -23.35 -3.91 -6.39
CA PRO A 51 -22.96 -5.14 -5.70
C PRO A 51 -22.67 -6.31 -6.64
N ARG A 52 -21.72 -7.15 -6.26
CA ARG A 52 -21.39 -8.41 -6.95
C ARG A 52 -21.30 -9.55 -5.94
N VAL A 53 -21.43 -10.78 -6.42
CA VAL A 53 -21.13 -11.96 -5.61
C VAL A 53 -19.62 -12.16 -5.61
N PHE A 54 -19.03 -12.20 -4.40
CA PHE A 54 -17.65 -12.63 -4.21
C PHE A 54 -17.57 -14.16 -4.08
N SER A 55 -16.53 -14.75 -4.65
CA SER A 55 -16.26 -16.18 -4.64
C SER A 55 -14.80 -16.43 -4.28
N PHE A 56 -14.56 -17.06 -3.13
CA PHE A 56 -13.22 -17.41 -2.67
C PHE A 56 -12.95 -18.90 -2.94
N PRO A 57 -11.75 -19.25 -3.43
CA PRO A 57 -10.54 -18.42 -3.51
C PRO A 57 -10.39 -17.60 -4.81
N ALA A 58 -11.31 -17.67 -5.77
CA ALA A 58 -11.17 -16.98 -7.07
C ALA A 58 -10.87 -15.47 -6.94
N ASP A 59 -11.59 -14.75 -6.08
CA ASP A 59 -11.41 -13.31 -5.83
C ASP A 59 -10.21 -13.00 -4.90
N LEU A 60 -9.39 -14.00 -4.54
CA LEU A 60 -8.04 -13.75 -4.01
C LEU A 60 -7.09 -13.28 -5.12
N GLY A 61 -7.26 -13.79 -6.35
CA GLY A 61 -6.41 -13.52 -7.49
C GLY A 61 -6.74 -12.21 -8.22
N ALA A 62 -6.12 -12.02 -9.40
CA ALA A 62 -6.30 -10.80 -10.18
C ALA A 62 -7.62 -10.75 -10.96
N HIS A 63 -8.16 -9.54 -11.12
CA HIS A 63 -9.36 -9.25 -11.94
C HIS A 63 -9.02 -8.43 -13.19
N PRO A 64 -8.46 -9.05 -14.25
CA PRO A 64 -7.86 -8.35 -15.41
C PRO A 64 -8.84 -7.52 -16.25
N GLU A 65 -10.14 -7.67 -16.04
CA GLU A 65 -11.19 -6.87 -16.66
C GLU A 65 -11.23 -5.42 -16.14
N TYR A 66 -10.68 -5.16 -14.96
CA TYR A 66 -10.56 -3.81 -14.37
C TYR A 66 -9.19 -3.19 -14.65
N GLN A 67 -9.13 -1.86 -14.68
CA GLN A 67 -7.87 -1.17 -14.98
C GLN A 67 -6.88 -1.22 -13.82
N THR A 68 -7.36 -1.03 -12.59
CA THR A 68 -6.54 -0.89 -11.38
C THR A 68 -6.91 -1.96 -10.36
N GLU A 69 -5.92 -2.50 -9.67
CA GLU A 69 -6.10 -3.44 -8.57
C GLU A 69 -4.94 -3.32 -7.59
N TRP A 70 -5.18 -3.54 -6.30
CA TRP A 70 -4.11 -3.61 -5.32
C TRP A 70 -4.33 -4.66 -4.23
N TRP A 71 -3.21 -5.20 -3.74
CA TRP A 71 -3.12 -6.04 -2.54
C TRP A 71 -2.27 -5.27 -1.53
N TYR A 72 -2.90 -4.79 -0.47
CA TYR A 72 -2.30 -3.90 0.51
C TYR A 72 -2.21 -4.58 1.86
N TYR A 73 -1.00 -4.92 2.29
CA TYR A 73 -0.74 -5.54 3.59
C TYR A 73 -0.14 -4.51 4.52
N THR A 74 -0.70 -4.37 5.72
CA THR A 74 -0.15 -3.55 6.80
C THR A 74 -0.10 -4.36 8.08
N GLY A 75 0.90 -4.15 8.94
CA GLY A 75 0.94 -4.86 10.21
C GLY A 75 1.75 -4.17 11.29
N ASN A 76 1.38 -4.48 12.53
CA ASN A 76 2.05 -4.01 13.74
C ASN A 76 2.60 -5.22 14.49
N LEU A 77 3.92 -5.25 14.66
CA LEU A 77 4.68 -6.41 15.12
C LEU A 77 5.57 -6.03 16.30
N GLN A 78 5.77 -6.96 17.24
CA GLN A 78 6.61 -6.75 18.41
C GLN A 78 7.53 -7.94 18.68
N THR A 79 8.71 -7.67 19.20
CA THR A 79 9.59 -8.71 19.78
C THR A 79 9.12 -9.09 21.18
N ALA A 80 9.65 -10.19 21.72
CA ALA A 80 9.33 -10.61 23.09
C ALA A 80 9.76 -9.57 24.15
N GLU A 81 10.75 -8.75 23.81
CA GLU A 81 11.28 -7.65 24.64
C GLU A 81 10.51 -6.34 24.46
N GLY A 82 9.49 -6.31 23.59
CA GLY A 82 8.62 -5.15 23.36
C GLY A 82 9.13 -4.13 22.35
N ARG A 83 10.15 -4.46 21.54
CA ARG A 83 10.54 -3.59 20.40
C ARG A 83 9.44 -3.66 19.34
N HIS A 84 8.88 -2.50 18.99
CA HIS A 84 7.76 -2.39 18.05
C HIS A 84 8.22 -2.05 16.64
N PHE A 85 7.62 -2.73 15.66
CA PHE A 85 7.78 -2.50 14.25
C PHE A 85 6.43 -2.33 13.57
N GLY A 86 6.34 -1.36 12.65
CA GLY A 86 5.31 -1.33 11.62
C GLY A 86 5.85 -1.89 10.32
N TYR A 87 5.02 -2.50 9.49
CA TYR A 87 5.37 -2.75 8.09
C TYR A 87 4.18 -2.52 7.16
N GLN A 88 4.50 -2.21 5.92
CA GLN A 88 3.53 -2.21 4.82
C GLN A 88 4.15 -2.87 3.59
N LEU A 89 3.37 -3.66 2.87
CA LEU A 89 3.70 -4.23 1.57
C LEU A 89 2.47 -4.11 0.66
N THR A 90 2.55 -3.25 -0.34
CA THR A 90 1.49 -3.06 -1.33
C THR A 90 1.95 -3.50 -2.70
N PHE A 91 1.10 -4.23 -3.40
CA PHE A 91 1.23 -4.49 -4.83
C PHE A 91 0.11 -3.76 -5.55
N PHE A 92 0.45 -2.94 -6.54
CA PHE A 92 -0.49 -2.29 -7.45
C PHE A 92 -0.35 -2.91 -8.83
N ARG A 93 -1.47 -3.14 -9.50
CA ARG A 93 -1.55 -3.59 -10.88
C ARG A 93 -2.31 -2.55 -11.69
N ARG A 94 -1.73 -2.14 -12.81
CA ARG A 94 -2.40 -1.30 -13.80
C ARG A 94 -2.38 -1.93 -15.18
N ALA A 95 -3.56 -2.16 -15.74
CA ALA A 95 -3.72 -2.66 -17.09
C ALA A 95 -3.52 -1.53 -18.11
N LEU A 96 -2.70 -1.80 -19.12
CA LEU A 96 -2.41 -0.90 -20.24
C LEU A 96 -3.49 -0.95 -21.32
N LEU A 97 -4.14 -2.10 -21.46
CA LEU A 97 -5.20 -2.36 -22.44
C LEU A 97 -6.30 -3.21 -21.80
N PRO A 98 -7.58 -2.99 -22.17
CA PRO A 98 -8.67 -3.87 -21.77
C PRO A 98 -8.41 -5.32 -22.13
N GLN A 99 -8.85 -6.25 -21.29
CA GLN A 99 -8.66 -7.69 -21.49
C GLN A 99 -9.14 -8.17 -22.87
N ALA A 100 -10.26 -7.64 -23.36
CA ALA A 100 -10.81 -7.99 -24.68
C ALA A 100 -9.91 -7.58 -25.87
N GLN A 101 -8.92 -6.72 -25.65
CA GLN A 101 -7.97 -6.26 -26.67
C GLN A 101 -6.61 -6.97 -26.58
N TRP A 102 -6.44 -7.92 -25.66
CA TRP A 102 -5.21 -8.67 -25.54
C TRP A 102 -5.01 -9.54 -26.78
N LEU A 103 -3.85 -9.37 -27.43
CA LEU A 103 -3.47 -10.15 -28.59
C LEU A 103 -2.42 -11.18 -28.19
N PRO A 104 -2.47 -12.41 -28.70
CA PRO A 104 -1.38 -13.35 -28.55
C PRO A 104 -0.10 -12.75 -29.13
N ARG A 105 0.95 -12.68 -28.30
CA ARG A 105 2.28 -12.20 -28.69
C ARG A 105 3.31 -13.30 -28.42
N SER A 106 4.28 -13.45 -29.32
CA SER A 106 5.33 -14.47 -29.20
C SER A 106 6.42 -14.12 -28.20
N SER A 107 6.59 -12.83 -27.89
CA SER A 107 7.62 -12.36 -26.95
C SER A 107 7.17 -12.55 -25.51
N GLN A 108 7.97 -13.26 -24.71
CA GLN A 108 7.78 -13.36 -23.26
C GLN A 108 7.87 -12.02 -22.51
N TRP A 109 8.38 -10.98 -23.19
CA TRP A 109 8.54 -9.63 -22.65
C TRP A 109 7.39 -8.69 -23.00
N ALA A 110 6.48 -9.13 -23.88
CA ALA A 110 5.27 -8.38 -24.16
C ALA A 110 4.39 -8.38 -22.91
N THR A 111 3.76 -7.24 -22.65
CA THR A 111 2.85 -7.12 -21.52
C THR A 111 1.70 -6.17 -21.86
N GLU A 112 0.59 -6.41 -21.21
CA GLU A 112 -0.61 -5.61 -21.19
C GLU A 112 -0.84 -5.02 -19.79
N GLN A 113 0.11 -5.25 -18.86
CA GLN A 113 -0.02 -4.87 -17.46
C GLN A 113 1.33 -4.42 -16.86
N ILE A 114 1.26 -3.43 -15.99
CA ILE A 114 2.39 -2.99 -15.18
C ILE A 114 2.04 -3.25 -13.72
N TYR A 115 3.02 -3.72 -12.96
CA TYR A 115 2.94 -3.87 -11.53
C TYR A 115 3.91 -2.90 -10.86
N MET A 116 3.49 -2.36 -9.72
CA MET A 116 4.31 -1.58 -8.81
C MET A 116 4.20 -2.19 -7.42
N ALA A 117 5.28 -2.15 -6.64
CA ALA A 117 5.25 -2.57 -5.26
C ALA A 117 5.92 -1.51 -4.38
N HIS A 118 5.30 -1.25 -3.24
CA HIS A 118 5.85 -0.44 -2.16
C HIS A 118 6.07 -1.34 -0.95
N PHE A 119 7.23 -1.23 -0.32
CA PHE A 119 7.58 -1.98 0.88
C PHE A 119 8.21 -1.04 1.91
N THR A 120 7.69 -1.06 3.13
CA THR A 120 8.20 -0.23 4.22
C THR A 120 8.35 -1.01 5.52
N ILE A 121 9.30 -0.57 6.35
CA ILE A 121 9.43 -0.96 7.76
C ILE A 121 9.59 0.31 8.61
N THR A 122 8.75 0.43 9.62
CA THR A 122 8.85 1.42 10.69
C THR A 122 9.52 0.78 11.89
N ASP A 123 10.74 1.19 12.23
CA ASP A 123 11.42 0.80 13.47
C ASP A 123 11.22 1.88 14.53
N VAL A 124 10.31 1.61 15.46
CA VAL A 124 9.91 2.61 16.46
C VAL A 124 11.04 2.91 17.44
N GLN A 125 11.83 1.91 17.82
CA GLN A 125 12.88 2.10 18.81
C GLN A 125 14.02 2.95 18.25
N ASP A 126 14.43 2.70 17.01
CA ASP A 126 15.52 3.43 16.36
C ASP A 126 15.04 4.68 15.61
N GLN A 127 13.74 4.97 15.65
CA GLN A 127 13.09 6.11 14.99
C GLN A 127 13.41 6.16 13.48
N ALA A 128 13.37 5.00 12.83
CA ALA A 128 13.75 4.84 11.43
C ALA A 128 12.55 4.36 10.59
N PHE A 129 12.44 4.90 9.38
CA PHE A 129 11.45 4.50 8.39
C PHE A 129 12.17 4.09 7.10
N TYR A 130 12.12 2.81 6.78
CA TYR A 130 12.75 2.23 5.60
C TYR A 130 11.71 2.13 4.50
N THR A 131 12.07 2.55 3.28
CA THR A 131 11.16 2.56 2.14
C THR A 131 11.80 1.91 0.92
N HIS A 132 10.98 1.25 0.11
CA HIS A 132 11.40 0.64 -1.14
C HIS A 132 10.26 0.68 -2.16
N GLU A 133 10.58 1.07 -3.40
CA GLU A 133 9.66 1.03 -4.54
C GLU A 133 10.27 0.22 -5.68
N ARG A 134 9.43 -0.59 -6.31
CA ARG A 134 9.80 -1.36 -7.50
C ARG A 134 8.68 -1.35 -8.53
N LEU A 135 9.04 -1.33 -9.81
CA LEU A 135 8.12 -1.52 -10.92
C LEU A 135 8.59 -2.69 -11.78
N ALA A 136 7.64 -3.47 -12.25
CA ALA A 136 7.90 -4.58 -13.15
C ALA A 136 6.78 -4.73 -14.19
N ARG A 137 7.11 -5.39 -15.29
CA ARG A 137 6.11 -5.83 -16.27
C ARG A 137 5.38 -7.05 -15.71
N GLY A 138 4.08 -7.15 -15.98
CA GLY A 138 3.34 -8.40 -15.81
C GLY A 138 3.70 -9.40 -16.92
N ALA A 139 4.98 -9.76 -17.02
CA ALA A 139 5.55 -10.58 -18.09
C ALA A 139 6.86 -11.24 -17.64
N ALA A 140 7.29 -12.28 -18.35
CA ALA A 140 8.51 -13.03 -18.07
C ALA A 140 8.63 -13.58 -16.62
N GLY A 141 7.50 -13.74 -15.92
CA GLY A 141 7.47 -14.14 -14.51
C GLY A 141 7.88 -13.05 -13.50
N LEU A 142 8.11 -11.81 -13.95
CA LEU A 142 8.58 -10.72 -13.09
C LEU A 142 7.53 -10.20 -12.13
N ALA A 143 6.25 -10.23 -12.50
CA ALA A 143 5.17 -9.85 -11.61
C ALA A 143 3.87 -10.53 -12.05
N GLY A 144 2.96 -10.69 -11.10
CA GLY A 144 1.66 -11.28 -11.34
C GLY A 144 0.86 -11.49 -10.07
N ALA A 145 -0.37 -11.94 -10.24
CA ALA A 145 -1.17 -12.49 -9.16
C ALA A 145 -2.07 -13.62 -9.68
N GLN A 146 -2.36 -14.59 -8.83
CA GLN A 146 -3.21 -15.74 -9.12
C GLN A 146 -3.98 -16.17 -7.87
N ALA A 147 -5.12 -16.81 -8.07
CA ALA A 147 -6.03 -17.25 -7.01
C ALA A 147 -5.67 -18.62 -6.42
N GLU A 148 -5.23 -19.57 -7.26
CA GLU A 148 -5.08 -20.97 -6.88
C GLU A 148 -3.80 -21.62 -7.46
N PRO A 149 -2.84 -22.01 -6.59
CA PRO A 149 -2.68 -21.53 -5.21
C PRO A 149 -2.52 -20.01 -5.20
N TYR A 150 -3.00 -19.35 -4.14
CA TYR A 150 -2.93 -17.89 -4.07
C TYR A 150 -1.47 -17.41 -4.10
N SER A 151 -1.19 -16.43 -4.95
CA SER A 151 0.08 -15.70 -4.93
C SER A 151 -0.09 -14.31 -5.54
N VAL A 152 0.62 -13.32 -5.00
CA VAL A 152 0.88 -12.02 -5.62
C VAL A 152 2.36 -11.73 -5.49
N TRP A 153 3.02 -11.30 -6.57
CA TRP A 153 4.46 -11.09 -6.57
C TRP A 153 4.91 -9.97 -7.51
N LEU A 154 6.07 -9.41 -7.16
CA LEU A 154 6.89 -8.53 -7.97
C LEU A 154 8.37 -8.84 -7.67
N GLU A 155 9.04 -9.50 -8.61
CA GLU A 155 10.38 -10.06 -8.48
C GLU A 155 10.46 -10.93 -7.22
N ASP A 156 11.27 -10.53 -6.24
CA ASP A 156 11.44 -11.26 -4.99
C ASP A 156 10.35 -10.91 -3.96
N LEU A 157 9.68 -9.75 -4.08
CA LEU A 157 8.57 -9.37 -3.18
C LEU A 157 7.37 -10.25 -3.47
N ARG A 158 6.84 -10.95 -2.47
CA ARG A 158 5.71 -11.87 -2.69
C ARG A 158 4.90 -12.19 -1.45
N VAL A 159 3.64 -12.54 -1.68
CA VAL A 159 2.79 -13.25 -0.73
C VAL A 159 2.27 -14.51 -1.42
N GLU A 160 2.36 -15.66 -0.77
CA GLU A 160 1.95 -16.95 -1.32
C GLU A 160 1.19 -17.79 -0.29
N ALA A 161 0.20 -18.57 -0.71
CA ALA A 161 -0.47 -19.51 0.18
C ALA A 161 0.50 -20.61 0.64
N SER A 162 0.51 -20.89 1.95
CA SER A 162 1.22 -22.02 2.55
C SER A 162 0.29 -23.09 3.14
N GLY A 163 -1.02 -22.86 3.10
CA GLY A 163 -2.06 -23.76 3.57
C GLY A 163 -3.43 -23.08 3.48
N PRO A 164 -4.51 -23.76 3.90
CA PRO A 164 -5.80 -23.11 4.08
C PRO A 164 -5.67 -21.93 5.04
N ASP A 165 -6.12 -20.75 4.61
CA ASP A 165 -6.11 -19.51 5.39
C ASP A 165 -4.72 -19.14 5.94
N GLN A 166 -3.65 -19.59 5.29
CA GLN A 166 -2.27 -19.36 5.70
C GLN A 166 -1.43 -18.85 4.53
N TYR A 167 -0.63 -17.82 4.80
CA TYR A 167 0.20 -17.15 3.81
C TYR A 167 1.64 -17.00 4.31
N GLN A 168 2.59 -17.04 3.38
CA GLN A 168 3.96 -16.59 3.60
C GLN A 168 4.17 -15.29 2.87
N LEU A 169 4.62 -14.27 3.58
CA LEU A 169 4.99 -12.97 3.05
C LEU A 169 6.50 -12.82 3.10
N TYR A 170 7.10 -12.49 1.96
CA TYR A 170 8.51 -12.16 1.85
C TYR A 170 8.67 -10.81 1.16
N ALA A 171 9.45 -9.93 1.78
CA ALA A 171 9.83 -8.66 1.19
C ALA A 171 11.27 -8.30 1.58
N ALA A 172 12.04 -7.71 0.66
CA ALA A 172 13.42 -7.34 0.91
C ALA A 172 13.81 -6.08 0.13
N SER A 173 14.70 -5.31 0.71
CA SER A 173 15.49 -4.25 0.08
C SER A 173 16.96 -4.42 0.48
N ASP A 174 17.83 -3.50 0.07
CA ASP A 174 19.24 -3.55 0.43
C ASP A 174 19.48 -3.40 1.96
N ALA A 175 18.57 -2.72 2.67
CA ALA A 175 18.72 -2.41 4.09
C ALA A 175 17.92 -3.33 5.03
N VAL A 176 16.76 -3.79 4.57
CA VAL A 176 15.80 -4.51 5.41
C VAL A 176 15.17 -5.71 4.70
N ARG A 177 14.84 -6.74 5.48
CA ARG A 177 14.10 -7.91 5.01
C ARG A 177 13.00 -8.27 6.00
N LEU A 178 11.91 -8.78 5.45
CA LEU A 178 10.73 -9.26 6.15
C LEU A 178 10.41 -10.67 5.66
N GLN A 179 10.23 -11.60 6.60
CA GLN A 179 9.70 -12.94 6.34
C GLN A 179 8.67 -13.28 7.40
N LEU A 180 7.40 -13.39 7.01
CA LEU A 180 6.28 -13.57 7.92
C LEU A 180 5.40 -14.74 7.49
N SER A 181 4.89 -15.46 8.47
CA SER A 181 3.74 -16.35 8.35
C SER A 181 2.50 -15.62 8.86
N LEU A 182 1.45 -15.60 8.03
CA LEU A 182 0.16 -14.97 8.32
C LEU A 182 -0.91 -16.06 8.38
N HIS A 183 -1.75 -16.05 9.40
CA HIS A 183 -2.92 -16.91 9.49
C HIS A 183 -4.19 -16.07 9.61
N ASP A 184 -5.08 -16.20 8.62
CA ASP A 184 -6.37 -15.54 8.65
C ASP A 184 -7.35 -16.32 9.55
N ILE A 185 -7.81 -15.66 10.61
CA ILE A 185 -8.71 -16.25 11.60
C ILE A 185 -10.16 -15.77 11.48
N LYS A 186 -10.44 -14.78 10.62
CA LYS A 186 -11.79 -14.22 10.43
C LYS A 186 -12.33 -14.41 9.00
N GLY A 187 -11.47 -14.65 8.04
CA GLY A 187 -11.83 -14.73 6.63
C GLY A 187 -12.06 -13.35 6.00
N PRO A 188 -12.42 -13.33 4.71
CA PRO A 188 -12.71 -12.09 3.99
C PRO A 188 -13.96 -11.37 4.51
N VAL A 189 -13.80 -10.08 4.77
CA VAL A 189 -14.84 -9.12 5.15
C VAL A 189 -15.12 -8.20 3.97
N LEU A 190 -16.35 -8.24 3.45
CA LEU A 190 -16.74 -7.42 2.30
C LEU A 190 -16.97 -5.97 2.73
N GLN A 191 -16.28 -5.02 2.09
CA GLN A 191 -16.40 -3.61 2.37
C GLN A 191 -17.61 -2.98 1.66
N GLY A 192 -18.09 -1.83 2.14
CA GLY A 192 -19.24 -1.16 1.53
C GLY A 192 -20.51 -2.03 1.52
N ILE A 193 -21.27 -1.99 0.44
CA ILE A 193 -22.50 -2.78 0.28
C ILE A 193 -22.14 -4.06 -0.47
N GLU A 194 -21.99 -5.18 0.25
CA GLU A 194 -21.65 -6.49 -0.33
C GLU A 194 -20.38 -6.44 -1.22
N GLY A 195 -19.37 -5.70 -0.76
CA GLY A 195 -18.09 -5.54 -1.45
C GLY A 195 -18.09 -4.45 -2.51
N TYR A 196 -19.22 -3.76 -2.76
CA TYR A 196 -19.28 -2.57 -3.59
C TYR A 196 -19.08 -1.30 -2.75
N SER A 197 -17.93 -0.64 -2.95
CA SER A 197 -17.54 0.58 -2.23
C SER A 197 -17.58 1.80 -3.15
N GLN A 198 -18.61 2.63 -3.00
CA GLN A 198 -18.80 3.81 -3.84
C GLN A 198 -18.01 5.02 -3.30
N LYS A 199 -17.19 5.61 -4.16
CA LYS A 199 -16.26 6.70 -3.85
C LYS A 199 -16.71 8.05 -4.43
N GLY A 200 -17.44 8.04 -5.55
CA GLY A 200 -17.96 9.24 -6.22
C GLY A 200 -19.48 9.27 -6.38
N GLU A 201 -19.99 10.28 -7.09
CA GLU A 201 -21.43 10.41 -7.37
C GLU A 201 -21.89 9.49 -8.49
N ASP A 202 -21.05 9.31 -9.51
CA ASP A 202 -21.39 8.46 -10.65
C ASP A 202 -21.38 6.98 -10.23
N PRO A 203 -22.31 6.16 -10.74
CA PRO A 203 -22.39 4.74 -10.37
C PRO A 203 -21.11 3.95 -10.64
N GLY A 204 -20.27 4.41 -11.55
CA GLY A 204 -19.00 3.77 -11.89
C GLY A 204 -17.80 4.29 -11.11
N ASP A 205 -17.98 5.24 -10.18
CA ASP A 205 -16.95 5.79 -9.32
C ASP A 205 -16.89 4.99 -8.02
N ALA A 206 -16.61 3.72 -8.18
CA ALA A 206 -16.66 2.74 -7.12
C ALA A 206 -15.63 1.65 -7.37
N SER A 207 -15.40 0.86 -6.34
CA SER A 207 -14.51 -0.28 -6.40
C SER A 207 -15.16 -1.51 -5.80
N TYR A 208 -14.67 -2.67 -6.22
CA TYR A 208 -14.92 -3.91 -5.51
C TYR A 208 -13.83 -4.12 -4.48
N TYR A 209 -14.24 -4.40 -3.24
CA TYR A 209 -13.35 -4.29 -2.10
C TYR A 209 -13.71 -5.27 -0.98
N TYR A 210 -12.73 -6.03 -0.51
CA TYR A 210 -12.78 -6.75 0.76
C TYR A 210 -11.48 -6.60 1.53
N SER A 211 -11.53 -6.96 2.82
CA SER A 211 -10.39 -7.01 3.71
C SER A 211 -10.27 -8.37 4.39
N GLN A 212 -9.06 -8.77 4.77
CA GLN A 212 -8.82 -9.81 5.77
C GLN A 212 -8.28 -9.08 7.00
N THR A 213 -9.16 -8.87 7.98
CA THR A 213 -8.97 -7.85 9.03
C THR A 213 -8.16 -8.32 10.22
N HIS A 214 -7.96 -9.63 10.36
CA HIS A 214 -7.29 -10.23 11.52
C HIS A 214 -6.39 -11.37 11.06
N LEU A 215 -5.16 -11.01 10.67
CA LEU A 215 -4.12 -11.95 10.29
C LEU A 215 -3.14 -12.12 11.46
N GLU A 216 -3.22 -13.24 12.18
CA GLU A 216 -2.21 -13.60 13.18
C GLU A 216 -0.86 -13.72 12.49
N THR A 217 0.12 -12.96 12.96
CA THR A 217 1.39 -12.77 12.26
C THR A 217 2.55 -13.17 13.14
N SER A 218 3.46 -13.97 12.61
CA SER A 218 4.73 -14.28 13.25
C SER A 218 5.85 -14.41 12.23
N GLY A 219 7.09 -14.16 12.63
CA GLY A 219 8.23 -14.33 11.73
C GLY A 219 9.46 -13.54 12.16
N GLN A 220 10.13 -12.97 11.17
CA GLN A 220 11.44 -12.35 11.32
C GLN A 220 11.52 -11.04 10.54
N ILE A 221 12.12 -10.04 11.18
CA ILE A 221 12.60 -8.80 10.54
C ILE A 221 14.13 -8.83 10.60
N GLU A 222 14.79 -8.47 9.50
CA GLU A 222 16.24 -8.25 9.45
C GLU A 222 16.50 -6.79 9.08
N ILE A 223 17.36 -6.12 9.85
CA ILE A 223 17.82 -4.75 9.59
C ILE A 223 19.34 -4.77 9.66
N GLY A 224 20.01 -4.56 8.53
CA GLY A 224 21.45 -4.76 8.41
C GLY A 224 21.85 -6.19 8.82
N ALA A 225 22.70 -6.31 9.85
CA ALA A 225 23.14 -7.60 10.38
C ALA A 225 22.30 -8.11 11.56
N GLN A 226 21.34 -7.31 12.04
CA GLN A 226 20.50 -7.65 13.17
C GLN A 226 19.24 -8.35 12.70
N SER A 227 18.75 -9.27 13.54
CA SER A 227 17.51 -9.96 13.27
C SER A 227 16.64 -10.06 14.51
N TYR A 228 15.34 -9.86 14.29
CA TYR A 228 14.32 -9.76 15.31
C TYR A 228 13.23 -10.79 15.01
N ARG A 229 12.97 -11.68 15.96
CA ARG A 229 11.76 -12.51 15.92
C ARG A 229 10.59 -11.68 16.41
N VAL A 230 9.51 -11.71 15.66
CA VAL A 230 8.36 -10.84 15.88
C VAL A 230 7.05 -11.59 15.82
N GLN A 231 6.05 -11.05 16.53
CA GLN A 231 4.67 -11.50 16.53
C GLN A 231 3.74 -10.28 16.53
N GLY A 232 2.53 -10.41 16.04
CA GLY A 232 1.53 -9.34 16.06
C GLY A 232 0.38 -9.61 15.12
N LEU A 233 -0.25 -8.54 14.64
CA LEU A 233 -1.38 -8.62 13.74
C LEU A 233 -1.08 -7.88 12.43
N SER A 234 -1.60 -8.45 11.36
CA SER A 234 -1.64 -7.81 10.05
C SER A 234 -3.07 -7.68 9.56
N TRP A 235 -3.23 -6.79 8.59
CA TRP A 235 -4.44 -6.48 7.86
C TRP A 235 -4.11 -6.57 6.38
N LYS A 236 -5.04 -7.08 5.58
CA LYS A 236 -4.93 -7.04 4.13
C LYS A 236 -6.18 -6.42 3.53
N ASP A 237 -5.98 -5.44 2.67
CA ASP A 237 -6.99 -4.97 1.73
C ASP A 237 -6.73 -5.51 0.33
N HIS A 238 -7.82 -5.82 -0.37
CA HIS A 238 -7.78 -6.13 -1.79
C HIS A 238 -8.93 -5.41 -2.49
N GLU A 239 -8.56 -4.49 -3.37
CA GLU A 239 -9.52 -3.64 -4.07
C GLU A 239 -9.18 -3.56 -5.57
N PHE A 240 -10.21 -3.55 -6.42
CA PHE A 240 -10.09 -3.41 -7.87
C PHE A 240 -11.20 -2.56 -8.48
N SER A 241 -10.82 -1.73 -9.45
CA SER A 241 -11.72 -0.78 -10.13
C SER A 241 -11.13 -0.24 -11.43
N THR A 242 -11.94 0.53 -12.16
CA THR A 242 -11.52 1.31 -13.34
C THR A 242 -11.72 2.81 -13.10
N SER A 243 -12.31 3.18 -11.97
CA SER A 243 -12.47 4.58 -11.59
C SER A 243 -11.15 5.13 -11.04
N VAL A 244 -10.83 6.32 -11.50
CA VAL A 244 -9.93 7.22 -10.79
C VAL A 244 -10.75 8.01 -9.77
N LEU A 245 -10.09 8.57 -8.75
CA LEU A 245 -10.71 9.60 -7.92
C LEU A 245 -11.27 10.70 -8.84
N SER A 246 -12.43 11.25 -8.50
CA SER A 246 -13.01 12.36 -9.27
C SER A 246 -12.08 13.57 -9.28
N ASP A 247 -12.11 14.36 -10.35
CA ASP A 247 -11.20 15.50 -10.58
C ASP A 247 -11.22 16.57 -9.46
N ASP A 248 -12.27 16.61 -8.65
CA ASP A 248 -12.42 17.52 -7.52
C ASP A 248 -11.78 17.01 -6.21
N MET A 249 -11.30 15.77 -6.19
CA MET A 249 -10.64 15.14 -5.04
C MET A 249 -9.13 15.32 -5.11
N VAL A 250 -8.53 15.69 -3.99
CA VAL A 250 -7.07 15.88 -3.88
C VAL A 250 -6.36 14.72 -3.19
N GLY A 251 -7.09 13.83 -2.52
CA GLY A 251 -6.55 12.66 -1.83
C GLY A 251 -7.52 12.07 -0.82
N TRP A 252 -7.06 11.07 -0.08
CA TRP A 252 -7.85 10.41 0.96
C TRP A 252 -7.10 10.27 2.27
N ASP A 253 -7.85 10.10 3.35
CA ASP A 253 -7.37 9.56 4.61
C ASP A 253 -8.03 8.19 4.78
N TRP A 254 -7.24 7.15 5.00
CA TRP A 254 -7.71 5.78 5.23
C TRP A 254 -7.15 5.26 6.55
N PHE A 255 -7.94 4.47 7.27
CA PHE A 255 -7.62 3.93 8.58
C PHE A 255 -7.99 2.44 8.61
N SER A 256 -7.08 1.58 9.05
CA SER A 256 -7.40 0.25 9.60
C SER A 256 -6.96 0.20 11.05
N ILE A 257 -7.86 -0.19 11.95
CA ILE A 257 -7.61 -0.26 13.39
C ILE A 257 -8.03 -1.63 13.91
N GLN A 258 -7.15 -2.26 14.67
CA GLN A 258 -7.39 -3.51 15.39
C GLN A 258 -7.30 -3.22 16.90
N LEU A 259 -8.41 -3.41 17.61
CA LEU A 259 -8.50 -3.18 19.06
C LEU A 259 -8.23 -4.46 19.84
N ASP A 260 -7.79 -4.30 21.08
CA ASP A 260 -7.47 -5.37 22.04
C ASP A 260 -8.69 -6.13 22.57
N ASN A 261 -9.89 -5.70 22.18
CA ASN A 261 -11.16 -6.40 22.42
C ASN A 261 -11.70 -7.10 21.15
N ASP A 262 -10.85 -7.33 20.16
CA ASP A 262 -11.12 -8.02 18.89
C ASP A 262 -12.14 -7.34 17.96
N TYR A 263 -12.49 -6.08 18.24
CA TYR A 263 -13.17 -5.23 17.27
C TYR A 263 -12.16 -4.62 16.31
N GLU A 264 -12.54 -4.53 15.03
CA GLU A 264 -11.76 -3.82 14.04
C GLU A 264 -12.57 -2.75 13.32
N LEU A 265 -11.87 -1.76 12.79
CA LEU A 265 -12.48 -0.62 12.14
C LEU A 265 -11.70 -0.26 10.88
N MET A 266 -12.40 -0.23 9.74
CA MET A 266 -11.92 0.44 8.53
C MET A 266 -12.70 1.74 8.36
N LEU A 267 -12.02 2.87 8.19
CA LEU A 267 -12.65 4.15 7.83
C LEU A 267 -11.90 4.78 6.66
N TYR A 268 -12.62 5.48 5.79
CA TYR A 268 -11.99 6.41 4.86
C TYR A 268 -12.81 7.67 4.67
N GLN A 269 -12.11 8.74 4.31
CA GLN A 269 -12.69 9.98 3.82
C GLN A 269 -11.90 10.50 2.62
N LEU A 270 -12.62 11.06 1.65
CA LEU A 270 -12.02 11.71 0.48
C LEU A 270 -12.05 13.21 0.70
N ARG A 271 -10.98 13.90 0.34
CA ARG A 271 -10.80 15.33 0.58
C ARG A 271 -10.83 16.07 -0.75
N ARG A 272 -11.53 17.21 -0.77
CA ARG A 272 -11.54 18.14 -1.90
C ARG A 272 -10.49 19.22 -1.75
N ALA A 273 -10.17 19.88 -2.86
CA ALA A 273 -9.21 20.99 -2.90
C ALA A 273 -9.60 22.19 -2.01
N ASP A 274 -10.90 22.39 -1.77
CA ASP A 274 -11.43 23.44 -0.88
C ASP A 274 -11.37 23.07 0.62
N GLY A 275 -10.87 21.87 0.94
CA GLY A 275 -10.77 21.34 2.30
C GLY A 275 -12.04 20.68 2.82
N SER A 276 -13.13 20.64 2.04
CA SER A 276 -14.33 19.88 2.37
C SER A 276 -14.13 18.38 2.16
N LEU A 277 -14.96 17.57 2.84
CA LEU A 277 -14.99 16.12 2.64
C LEU A 277 -16.03 15.75 1.58
N ALA A 278 -15.74 14.69 0.81
CA ALA A 278 -16.74 14.07 -0.06
C ALA A 278 -17.91 13.52 0.78
N PRO A 279 -19.15 13.57 0.26
CA PRO A 279 -20.33 13.05 0.96
C PRO A 279 -20.35 11.52 1.07
N ARG A 280 -19.33 10.83 0.55
CA ARG A 280 -19.23 9.36 0.48
C ARG A 280 -18.12 8.79 1.37
N ALA A 281 -17.78 9.49 2.46
CA ALA A 281 -17.00 8.88 3.53
C ALA A 281 -17.74 7.64 4.05
N SER A 282 -17.02 6.54 4.25
CA SER A 282 -17.63 5.31 4.71
C SER A 282 -16.62 4.50 5.50
N GLY A 283 -17.12 3.50 6.20
CA GLY A 283 -16.31 2.58 6.95
C GLY A 283 -17.10 1.34 7.32
N LEU A 284 -16.42 0.45 8.04
CA LEU A 284 -16.98 -0.81 8.48
C LEU A 284 -16.48 -1.09 9.89
N LEU A 285 -17.42 -1.30 10.81
CA LEU A 285 -17.12 -1.87 12.13
C LEU A 285 -17.23 -3.39 12.01
N VAL A 286 -16.16 -4.09 12.35
CA VAL A 286 -16.10 -5.55 12.36
C VAL A 286 -16.08 -6.02 13.81
N ALA A 287 -17.01 -6.90 14.15
CA ALA A 287 -17.13 -7.47 15.48
C ALA A 287 -16.18 -8.67 15.67
N PRO A 288 -15.97 -9.13 16.91
CA PRO A 288 -15.14 -10.31 17.20
C PRO A 288 -15.59 -11.57 16.45
N ASP A 289 -16.89 -11.73 16.20
CA ASP A 289 -17.47 -12.87 15.48
C ASP A 289 -17.42 -12.73 13.95
N GLY A 290 -16.82 -11.65 13.43
CA GLY A 290 -16.74 -11.35 12.00
C GLY A 290 -17.99 -10.69 11.43
N SER A 291 -19.05 -10.48 12.22
CA SER A 291 -20.20 -9.71 11.76
C SER A 291 -19.85 -8.23 11.56
N THR A 292 -20.47 -7.60 10.57
CA THR A 292 -20.08 -6.27 10.10
C THR A 292 -21.22 -5.29 10.24
N THR A 293 -20.92 -4.05 10.63
CA THR A 293 -21.84 -2.91 10.47
C THR A 293 -21.25 -1.87 9.53
N LEU A 294 -21.98 -1.58 8.46
CA LEU A 294 -21.65 -0.49 7.54
C LEU A 294 -21.83 0.86 8.24
N LEU A 295 -20.84 1.73 8.09
CA LEU A 295 -20.82 3.08 8.63
C LEU A 295 -20.90 4.08 7.48
N GLY A 296 -21.90 4.96 7.53
CA GLY A 296 -22.03 6.11 6.65
C GLY A 296 -21.42 7.38 7.24
N PRO A 297 -21.43 8.50 6.49
CA PRO A 297 -20.82 9.77 6.90
C PRO A 297 -21.34 10.36 8.23
N GLY A 298 -22.54 9.96 8.69
CA GLY A 298 -23.15 10.43 9.93
C GLY A 298 -22.87 9.54 11.14
N ASP A 299 -22.31 8.34 10.93
CA ASP A 299 -22.12 7.33 11.99
C ASP A 299 -20.78 7.48 12.71
N PHE A 300 -19.82 8.19 12.09
CA PHE A 300 -18.51 8.43 12.65
C PHE A 300 -18.01 9.86 12.42
N ASN A 301 -17.05 10.28 13.23
CA ASN A 301 -16.34 11.54 13.05
C ASN A 301 -14.82 11.34 13.13
N ILE A 302 -14.08 12.01 12.25
CA ILE A 302 -12.62 12.03 12.23
C ILE A 302 -12.17 13.47 12.46
N VAL A 303 -11.55 13.73 13.61
CA VAL A 303 -11.06 15.07 13.94
C VAL A 303 -9.53 15.06 13.95
N PRO A 304 -8.87 15.60 12.90
CA PRO A 304 -7.42 15.68 12.87
C PRO A 304 -6.89 16.64 13.95
N GLN A 305 -5.82 16.23 14.61
CA GLN A 305 -5.15 16.96 15.68
C GLN A 305 -3.64 16.99 15.43
N GLY A 306 -3.01 18.12 15.73
CA GLY A 306 -1.59 18.30 15.45
C GLY A 306 -1.24 18.26 13.96
N ARG A 307 0.01 18.58 13.63
CA ARG A 307 0.54 18.54 12.27
C ARG A 307 2.01 18.17 12.29
N TRP A 308 2.43 17.39 11.30
CA TRP A 308 3.82 17.13 10.98
C TRP A 308 4.10 17.63 9.57
N ARG A 309 5.23 18.31 9.38
CA ARG A 309 5.67 18.76 8.06
C ARG A 309 6.84 17.89 7.63
N SER A 310 6.73 17.26 6.46
CA SER A 310 7.85 16.52 5.90
C SER A 310 9.00 17.47 5.56
N PRO A 311 10.24 17.16 5.99
CA PRO A 311 11.42 17.89 5.53
C PRO A 311 11.82 17.54 4.09
N ARG A 312 11.26 16.45 3.51
CA ARG A 312 11.57 15.98 2.15
C ARG A 312 10.65 16.62 1.11
N SER A 313 9.34 16.37 1.22
CA SER A 313 8.35 16.85 0.26
C SER A 313 7.82 18.26 0.59
N GLY A 314 7.93 18.68 1.84
CA GLY A 314 7.27 19.87 2.36
C GLY A 314 5.78 19.69 2.68
N GLY A 315 5.20 18.50 2.41
CA GLY A 315 3.82 18.14 2.73
C GLY A 315 3.50 18.27 4.21
N VAL A 316 2.24 18.59 4.53
CA VAL A 316 1.78 18.81 5.92
C VAL A 316 0.67 17.84 6.26
N TYR A 317 1.00 16.86 7.09
CA TYR A 317 0.13 15.75 7.44
C TYR A 317 -0.47 15.97 8.83
N PRO A 318 -1.73 15.58 9.07
CA PRO A 318 -2.24 15.40 10.43
C PRO A 318 -1.36 14.40 11.19
N ALA A 319 -1.13 14.66 12.48
CA ALA A 319 -0.20 13.87 13.30
C ALA A 319 -0.86 13.22 14.53
N ARG A 320 -2.19 13.23 14.57
CA ARG A 320 -3.07 12.61 15.56
C ARG A 320 -4.51 12.73 15.07
N TRP A 321 -5.39 11.85 15.51
CA TRP A 321 -6.82 11.93 15.21
C TRP A 321 -7.63 11.56 16.44
N GLN A 322 -8.76 12.24 16.63
CA GLN A 322 -9.82 11.75 17.50
C GLN A 322 -10.91 11.15 16.61
N LEU A 323 -11.15 9.85 16.77
CA LEU A 323 -12.22 9.12 16.09
C LEU A 323 -13.37 8.87 17.07
N GLY A 324 -14.60 8.94 16.59
CA GLY A 324 -15.77 8.60 17.39
C GLY A 324 -16.85 7.90 16.59
N LEU A 325 -17.47 6.88 17.18
CA LEU A 325 -18.70 6.26 16.72
C LEU A 325 -19.73 6.36 17.86
N PRO A 326 -20.50 7.46 17.94
CA PRO A 326 -21.35 7.75 19.11
C PRO A 326 -22.39 6.67 19.42
N ALA A 327 -22.98 6.06 18.39
CA ALA A 327 -23.97 4.99 18.54
C ALA A 327 -23.43 3.75 19.26
N TYR A 328 -22.11 3.55 19.23
CA TYR A 328 -21.41 2.42 19.85
C TYR A 328 -20.70 2.82 21.16
N GLY A 329 -20.78 4.09 21.56
CA GLY A 329 -20.00 4.62 22.67
C GLY A 329 -18.50 4.40 22.47
N LEU A 330 -18.03 4.43 21.21
CA LEU A 330 -16.62 4.27 20.86
C LEU A 330 -15.99 5.65 20.67
N THR A 331 -14.89 5.90 21.35
CA THR A 331 -14.05 7.10 21.17
C THR A 331 -12.60 6.66 21.22
N LEU A 332 -11.84 6.99 20.18
CA LEU A 332 -10.44 6.59 20.01
C LEU A 332 -9.57 7.82 19.79
N GLU A 333 -8.41 7.82 20.40
CA GLU A 333 -7.28 8.66 20.06
C GLU A 333 -6.29 7.82 19.27
N VAL A 334 -6.00 8.26 18.04
CA VAL A 334 -5.09 7.59 17.11
C VAL A 334 -3.85 8.45 16.98
N SER A 335 -2.69 7.87 17.28
CA SER A 335 -1.41 8.57 17.27
C SER A 335 -0.37 7.81 16.46
N PRO A 336 0.39 8.49 15.59
CA PRO A 336 1.50 7.86 14.87
C PRO A 336 2.56 7.35 15.85
N LEU A 337 3.10 6.16 15.58
CA LEU A 337 4.24 5.63 16.32
C LEU A 337 5.52 6.40 15.99
N LEU A 338 5.65 6.85 14.74
CA LEU A 338 6.65 7.81 14.27
C LEU A 338 5.96 8.90 13.46
N ALA A 339 6.39 10.16 13.64
CA ALA A 339 5.87 11.26 12.84
C ALA A 339 6.31 11.14 11.37
N ASP A 340 7.57 10.75 11.13
CA ASP A 340 8.11 10.57 9.80
C ASP A 340 7.88 9.13 9.30
N GLN A 341 6.77 8.95 8.60
CA GLN A 341 6.41 7.73 7.86
C GLN A 341 5.97 8.10 6.43
N GLU A 342 6.55 9.17 5.87
CA GLU A 342 6.29 9.59 4.49
C GLU A 342 7.11 8.75 3.50
N LEU A 343 6.39 8.07 2.61
CA LEU A 343 6.91 7.35 1.47
C LEU A 343 7.08 8.32 0.29
N ASP A 344 8.32 8.75 0.08
CA ASP A 344 8.71 9.63 -1.03
C ASP A 344 9.00 8.80 -2.29
N THR A 345 7.95 8.36 -2.96
CA THR A 345 8.00 7.59 -4.21
C THR A 345 7.41 8.40 -5.37
N ARG A 346 7.07 7.76 -6.49
CA ARG A 346 6.43 8.44 -7.63
C ARG A 346 5.13 9.13 -7.26
N ILE A 347 4.42 8.58 -6.29
CA ILE A 347 3.25 9.18 -5.65
C ILE A 347 3.60 9.28 -4.17
N ILE A 348 3.46 10.46 -3.58
CA ILE A 348 3.83 10.66 -2.18
C ILE A 348 2.69 10.22 -1.27
N TYR A 349 2.98 9.23 -0.41
CA TYR A 349 2.08 8.75 0.64
C TYR A 349 2.67 9.06 2.01
N TRP A 350 1.81 9.16 3.02
CA TRP A 350 2.21 8.91 4.40
C TRP A 350 1.55 7.61 4.83
N GLU A 351 2.37 6.62 5.19
CA GLU A 351 1.99 5.21 5.38
C GLU A 351 2.42 4.78 6.77
N GLY A 352 1.60 5.13 7.76
CA GLY A 352 2.07 5.15 9.14
C GLY A 352 1.39 4.15 10.06
N ALA A 353 2.23 3.36 10.74
CA ALA A 353 1.82 2.60 11.90
C ALA A 353 1.38 3.56 13.02
N VAL A 354 0.21 3.27 13.61
CA VAL A 354 -0.41 4.08 14.67
C VAL A 354 -0.72 3.24 15.91
N ALA A 355 -0.62 3.87 17.08
CA ALA A 355 -1.18 3.38 18.33
C ALA A 355 -2.57 3.97 18.55
N VAL A 356 -3.43 3.18 19.20
CA VAL A 356 -4.82 3.53 19.47
C VAL A 356 -5.09 3.36 20.96
N GLN A 357 -5.73 4.35 21.57
CA GLN A 357 -6.23 4.28 22.95
C GLN A 357 -7.60 4.96 23.03
N GLY A 358 -8.49 4.46 23.89
CA GLY A 358 -9.81 5.04 23.98
C GLY A 358 -10.76 4.25 24.86
N SER A 359 -12.04 4.32 24.52
CA SER A 359 -13.08 3.54 25.18
C SER A 359 -14.11 3.01 24.20
N TYR A 360 -14.67 1.84 24.52
CA TYR A 360 -15.80 1.21 23.83
C TYR A 360 -16.87 0.86 24.88
N GLY A 361 -18.08 1.40 24.73
CA GLY A 361 -19.14 1.19 25.73
C GLY A 361 -18.76 1.66 27.14
N GLY A 362 -17.83 2.62 27.26
CA GLY A 362 -17.30 3.12 28.53
C GLY A 362 -16.15 2.30 29.15
N ALA A 363 -15.81 1.13 28.59
CA ALA A 363 -14.63 0.36 29.00
C ALA A 363 -13.39 0.83 28.22
N PRO A 364 -12.19 0.88 28.84
CA PRO A 364 -10.97 1.24 28.12
C PRO A 364 -10.65 0.19 27.05
N VAL A 365 -10.20 0.65 25.89
CA VAL A 365 -9.67 -0.18 24.80
C VAL A 365 -8.38 0.43 24.29
N ALA A 366 -7.47 -0.42 23.84
CA ALA A 366 -6.25 -0.03 23.16
C ALA A 366 -6.06 -0.85 21.88
N GLY A 367 -5.10 -0.48 21.06
CA GLY A 367 -4.86 -1.22 19.83
C GLY A 367 -3.78 -0.59 18.98
N PHE A 368 -3.65 -1.13 17.79
CA PHE A 368 -2.75 -0.61 16.77
C PHE A 368 -3.47 -0.59 15.42
N GLY A 369 -2.88 0.11 14.48
CA GLY A 369 -3.44 0.23 13.16
C GLY A 369 -2.46 0.80 12.16
N TYR A 370 -3.00 1.14 11.00
CA TYR A 370 -2.33 1.89 9.96
C TYR A 370 -3.21 3.04 9.51
N VAL A 371 -2.56 4.14 9.14
CA VAL A 371 -3.20 5.28 8.50
C VAL A 371 -2.45 5.60 7.22
N GLU A 372 -3.17 5.64 6.11
CA GLU A 372 -2.67 6.04 4.81
C GLU A 372 -3.22 7.42 4.48
N LEU A 373 -2.33 8.34 4.09
CA LEU A 373 -2.66 9.70 3.70
C LEU A 373 -2.04 10.02 2.34
N THR A 374 -2.87 10.35 1.37
CA THR A 374 -2.44 10.87 0.06
C THR A 374 -2.86 12.31 -0.09
N GLY A 375 -2.26 13.08 -1.02
CA GLY A 375 -2.80 14.40 -1.35
C GLY A 375 -2.34 15.57 -0.47
N TYR A 376 -1.40 15.36 0.45
CA TYR A 376 -0.93 16.38 1.40
C TYR A 376 0.38 17.08 0.99
N ALA A 377 1.21 16.41 0.18
CA ALA A 377 2.39 17.03 -0.44
C ALA A 377 2.02 17.65 -1.80
N GLU A 378 1.28 16.90 -2.60
CA GLU A 378 0.72 17.31 -3.89
C GLU A 378 -0.63 16.59 -4.11
N PRO A 379 -1.54 17.14 -4.93
CA PRO A 379 -2.80 16.47 -5.25
C PRO A 379 -2.57 15.08 -5.86
N PHE A 380 -3.33 14.09 -5.39
CA PHE A 380 -3.32 12.75 -5.95
C PHE A 380 -4.05 12.75 -7.31
N ASN A 381 -3.32 12.40 -8.37
CA ASN A 381 -3.88 12.40 -9.73
C ASN A 381 -4.09 10.99 -10.31
N GLY A 382 -3.77 9.92 -9.56
CA GLY A 382 -4.00 8.53 -9.98
C GLY A 382 -3.25 8.06 -11.21
N ASP A 383 -2.25 8.83 -11.66
CA ASP A 383 -1.32 8.49 -12.73
C ASP A 383 -0.09 7.80 -12.13
N PHE A 384 0.23 6.60 -12.64
CA PHE A 384 1.36 5.77 -12.19
C PHE A 384 2.50 5.75 -13.22
#